data_AF-A0A7C5HN71-F1
#
_entry.id   AF-A0A7C5HN71-F1
#
_cell.length_a   1.000
_cell.length_b   1.000
_cell.length_c   1.000
_cell.angle_alpha   90.00
_cell.angle_beta   90.00
_cell.angle_gamma   90.00
#
_symmetry.space_group_name_H-M   'P 1'
#
loop_
_entity.id
_entity.type
_entity.pdbx_description
1 polymer ?
#
loop_
_entity_poly.entity_id
_entity_poly.type
_entity_poly.pdbx_seq_one_letter_code
_entity_poly.pdbx_strand_id
1 'polypeptide(L)'
;MIITSGIPKQEFGNEMNGPHVELDWEAVPGADSYKIERSDEPYAGFGYLDSSSTNSFTHNDVVFNPKSFYRIITVDNDLILYWRDLSGNRLE
;
A
#
# COMPACT_ATOMS: atom_id res chain seq x y z
N MET A 1 16.61 -0.98 2.09
CA MET A 1 15.15 -1.20 2.08
C MET A 1 14.59 -0.75 3.43
N ILE A 2 14.21 0.51 3.56
CA ILE A 2 13.51 1.01 4.76
C ILE A 2 12.02 0.78 4.48
N ILE A 3 11.42 -0.17 5.18
CA ILE A 3 9.97 -0.38 5.12
C ILE A 3 9.34 0.64 6.07
N THR A 4 9.16 1.88 5.63
CA THR A 4 8.26 2.82 6.31
C THR A 4 6.84 2.42 5.93
N SER A 5 6.24 1.51 6.70
CA SER A 5 4.82 1.19 6.62
C SER A 5 4.04 2.42 7.12
N GLY A 6 3.50 3.22 6.20
CA GLY A 6 2.48 4.20 6.57
C GLY A 6 1.30 3.45 7.18
N ILE A 7 0.83 3.86 8.36
CA ILE A 7 -0.43 3.35 8.90
C ILE A 7 -1.52 4.16 8.19
N PRO A 8 -2.33 3.55 7.31
CA PRO A 8 -3.40 4.28 6.67
C PRO A 8 -4.41 4.70 7.73
N LYS A 9 -4.84 5.96 7.68
CA LYS A 9 -6.08 6.38 8.34
C LYS A 9 -7.23 5.74 7.58
N GLN A 10 -8.16 5.16 8.31
CA GLN A 10 -9.28 4.40 7.75
C GLN A 10 -10.57 5.09 8.16
N GLU A 11 -11.41 5.45 7.20
CA GLU A 11 -12.73 6.01 7.44
C GLU A 11 -13.78 5.18 6.70
N PHE A 12 -14.88 4.83 7.39
CA PHE A 12 -16.00 4.10 6.78
C PHE A 12 -17.10 5.08 6.38
N GLY A 13 -17.38 5.16 5.09
CA GLY A 13 -18.42 5.99 4.50
C GLY A 13 -19.64 5.17 4.06
N ASN A 14 -20.81 5.81 4.08
CA ASN A 14 -22.06 5.26 3.52
C ASN A 14 -22.71 6.35 2.67
N GLU A 15 -22.38 6.39 1.38
CA GLU A 15 -22.88 7.40 0.44
C GLU A 15 -23.83 6.80 -0.61
N MET A 16 -24.32 7.60 -1.55
CA MET A 16 -25.21 7.13 -2.63
C MET A 16 -24.59 6.01 -3.49
N ASN A 17 -23.26 5.88 -3.49
CA ASN A 17 -22.53 4.83 -4.20
C ASN A 17 -22.37 3.52 -3.41
N GLY A 18 -22.93 3.43 -2.20
CA GLY A 18 -22.80 2.26 -1.33
C GLY A 18 -21.77 2.44 -0.21
N PRO A 19 -21.60 1.42 0.65
CA PRO A 19 -20.61 1.44 1.73
C PRO A 19 -19.19 1.37 1.17
N HIS A 20 -18.28 2.18 1.72
CA HIS A 20 -16.88 2.24 1.27
C HIS A 20 -15.90 2.50 2.41
N VAL A 21 -14.64 2.21 2.16
CA VAL A 21 -13.52 2.53 3.07
C VAL A 21 -12.53 3.44 2.34
N GLU A 22 -12.26 4.59 2.95
CA GLU A 22 -11.20 5.51 2.50
C GLU A 22 -9.93 5.25 3.28
N LEU A 23 -8.82 5.12 2.55
CA LEU A 23 -7.49 4.94 3.08
C LEU A 23 -6.63 6.12 2.64
N ASP A 24 -6.09 6.84 3.60
CA ASP A 24 -5.11 7.90 3.37
C ASP A 24 -3.86 7.66 4.19
N TRP A 25 -2.69 7.81 3.56
CA TRP A 25 -1.40 7.63 4.21
C TRP A 25 -0.41 8.72 3.83
N GLU A 26 0.67 8.82 4.60
CA GLU A 26 1.77 9.72 4.28
C GLU A 26 2.57 9.16 3.10
N ALA A 27 2.86 10.01 2.13
CA ALA A 27 3.69 9.63 0.99
C ALA A 27 5.09 9.23 1.47
N VAL A 28 5.59 8.09 1.01
CA VAL A 28 6.94 7.62 1.31
C VAL A 28 7.88 8.11 0.21
N PRO A 29 8.94 8.88 0.54
CA PRO A 29 9.91 9.33 -0.44
C PRO A 29 10.55 8.15 -1.19
N GLY A 30 10.56 8.21 -2.51
CA GLY A 30 11.10 7.15 -3.37
C GLY A 30 10.16 5.96 -3.60
N ALA A 31 8.91 6.00 -3.11
CA ALA A 31 7.91 5.03 -3.54
C ALA A 31 7.32 5.45 -4.89
N ASP A 32 7.38 4.56 -5.87
CA ASP A 32 6.74 4.76 -7.17
C ASP A 32 5.24 4.43 -7.12
N SER A 33 4.88 3.47 -6.29
CA SER A 33 3.50 3.07 -6.06
C SER A 33 3.33 2.40 -4.70
N TYR A 34 2.09 2.09 -4.37
CA TYR A 34 1.70 1.44 -3.15
C TYR A 34 0.87 0.21 -3.47
N LYS A 35 1.19 -0.92 -2.86
CA LYS A 35 0.38 -2.12 -2.85
C LYS A 35 -0.50 -2.11 -1.61
N ILE A 36 -1.80 -2.22 -1.80
CA ILE A 36 -2.82 -2.30 -0.76
C ILE A 36 -3.16 -3.77 -0.55
N GLU A 37 -3.09 -4.21 0.70
CA GLU A 37 -3.48 -5.55 1.11
C GLU A 37 -4.50 -5.48 2.24
N ARG A 38 -5.41 -6.47 2.28
CA ARG A 38 -6.49 -6.57 3.27
C ARG A 38 -6.46 -7.93 3.97
N SER A 39 -6.82 -7.97 5.25
CA SER A 39 -7.09 -9.19 6.00
C SER A 39 -8.30 -9.03 6.93
N ASP A 40 -8.91 -10.17 7.31
CA ASP A 40 -9.88 -10.25 8.40
C ASP A 40 -9.23 -10.61 9.75
N GLU A 41 -7.91 -10.81 9.77
CA GLU A 41 -7.09 -11.09 10.94
C GLU A 41 -6.02 -9.98 11.12
N PRO A 42 -5.70 -9.57 12.36
CA PRO A 42 -4.86 -8.39 12.61
C PRO A 42 -3.41 -8.49 12.11
N TYR A 43 -2.87 -9.71 11.98
CA TYR A 43 -1.42 -9.93 11.73
C TYR A 43 -1.10 -10.98 10.67
N ALA A 44 -2.11 -11.61 10.05
CA ALA A 44 -1.93 -12.70 9.11
C ALA A 44 -3.03 -12.69 8.05
N GLY A 45 -2.91 -13.48 6.99
CA GLY A 45 -3.97 -13.63 5.98
C GLY A 45 -4.13 -12.44 5.04
N PHE A 46 -3.16 -11.52 4.99
CA PHE A 46 -3.18 -10.39 4.06
C PHE A 46 -3.16 -10.86 2.61
N GLY A 47 -4.26 -10.60 1.91
CA GLY A 47 -4.39 -10.78 0.47
C GLY A 47 -4.18 -9.47 -0.26
N TYR A 48 -3.64 -9.54 -1.48
CA TYR A 48 -3.60 -8.40 -2.39
C TYR A 48 -5.01 -7.92 -2.68
N LEU A 49 -5.22 -6.61 -2.53
CA LEU A 49 -6.47 -5.95 -2.86
C LEU A 49 -6.32 -5.15 -4.15
N ASP A 50 -5.42 -4.17 -4.17
CA ASP A 50 -5.16 -3.32 -5.33
C ASP A 50 -3.82 -2.57 -5.18
N SER A 51 -3.50 -1.70 -6.13
CA SER A 51 -2.39 -0.75 -6.07
C SER A 51 -2.87 0.69 -6.26
N SER A 52 -2.12 1.64 -5.71
CA SER A 52 -2.34 3.07 -5.93
C SER A 52 -1.02 3.75 -6.30
N SER A 53 -1.06 4.65 -7.28
CA SER A 53 0.07 5.53 -7.62
C SER A 53 0.09 6.80 -6.78
N THR A 54 -0.94 7.03 -5.96
CA THR A 54 -1.05 8.16 -5.03
C THR A 54 -1.07 7.66 -3.61
N ASN A 55 -1.07 8.57 -2.63
CA ASN A 55 -1.09 8.25 -1.21
C ASN A 55 -2.51 8.11 -0.64
N SER A 56 -3.45 7.68 -1.48
CA SER A 56 -4.86 7.48 -1.14
C SER A 56 -5.45 6.31 -1.94
N PHE A 57 -6.48 5.67 -1.38
CA PHE A 57 -7.24 4.61 -2.02
C PHE A 57 -8.66 4.51 -1.45
N THR A 58 -9.65 4.29 -2.32
CA THR A 58 -11.05 4.07 -1.92
C THR A 58 -11.47 2.65 -2.27
N HIS A 59 -11.77 1.85 -1.25
CA HIS A 59 -12.36 0.53 -1.40
C HIS A 59 -13.89 0.67 -1.43
N ASN A 60 -14.49 0.51 -2.60
CA ASN A 60 -15.94 0.60 -2.79
C ASN A 60 -16.64 -0.73 -2.51
N ASP A 61 -17.97 -0.69 -2.38
CA ASP A 61 -18.84 -1.87 -2.22
C ASP A 61 -18.46 -2.77 -1.01
N VAL A 62 -17.95 -2.15 0.05
CA VAL A 62 -17.44 -2.85 1.22
C VAL A 62 -18.58 -3.36 2.08
N VAL A 63 -18.61 -4.67 2.32
CA VAL A 63 -19.46 -5.23 3.37
C VAL A 63 -18.83 -4.90 4.73
N PHE A 64 -19.58 -4.21 5.59
CA PHE A 64 -19.11 -3.85 6.92
C PHE A 64 -18.64 -5.08 7.70
N ASN A 65 -17.33 -5.15 7.97
CA ASN A 65 -16.73 -6.15 8.84
C ASN A 65 -15.84 -5.44 9.87
N PRO A 66 -16.18 -5.48 11.18
CA PRO A 66 -15.41 -4.83 12.23
C PRO A 66 -14.00 -5.42 12.39
N LYS A 67 -13.73 -6.61 11.84
CA LYS A 67 -12.41 -7.20 11.74
C LYS A 67 -11.87 -7.00 10.32
N SER A 68 -11.61 -5.76 9.92
CA SER A 68 -10.95 -5.48 8.63
C SER A 68 -9.65 -4.75 8.90
N PHE A 69 -8.56 -5.26 8.34
CA PHE A 69 -7.22 -4.70 8.51
C PHE A 69 -6.62 -4.43 7.14
N TYR A 70 -6.07 -3.24 6.97
CA TYR A 70 -5.40 -2.82 5.74
C TYR A 70 -3.92 -2.57 6.00
N ARG A 71 -3.08 -2.98 5.04
CA ARG A 71 -1.65 -2.71 5.00
C ARG A 71 -1.30 -2.04 3.68
N ILE A 72 -0.44 -1.04 3.77
CA ILE A 72 0.15 -0.36 2.62
C ILE A 72 1.62 -0.75 2.53
N ILE A 73 2.03 -1.31 1.40
CA ILE A 73 3.42 -1.66 1.11
C ILE A 73 3.91 -0.75 0.00
N THR A 74 5.02 -0.07 0.22
CA THR A 74 5.68 0.71 -0.82
C THR A 74 6.27 -0.20 -1.88
N VAL A 75 6.08 0.18 -3.14
CA VAL A 75 6.71 -0.44 -4.29
C VAL A 75 7.59 0.62 -4.92
N ASP A 76 8.87 0.31 -4.98
CA ASP A 76 9.88 1.11 -5.64
C ASP A 76 10.34 0.32 -6.87
N ASN A 77 10.24 0.90 -8.06
CA ASN A 77 10.73 0.28 -9.29
C ASN A 77 12.22 0.57 -9.52
N ASP A 78 12.97 1.03 -8.51
CA ASP A 78 14.44 1.13 -8.53
C ASP A 78 15.14 -0.25 -8.58
N LEU A 79 14.52 -1.22 -9.27
CA LEU A 79 15.15 -2.37 -9.92
C LEU A 79 16.05 -1.90 -11.06
N ILE A 80 17.07 -1.11 -10.72
CA ILE A 80 18.26 -1.01 -11.54
C ILE A 80 19.09 -2.28 -11.28
N LEU A 81 18.74 -3.38 -11.96
CA LEU A 81 19.56 -4.58 -12.06
C LEU A 81 20.81 -4.29 -12.93
N TYR A 82 21.73 -3.48 -12.42
CA TYR A 82 23.12 -3.51 -12.87
C TYR A 82 23.95 -4.03 -11.71
N TRP A 83 24.76 -5.06 -11.95
CA TRP A 83 25.82 -5.46 -11.03
C TRP A 83 26.75 -4.25 -10.86
N ARG A 84 26.69 -3.58 -9.71
CA ARG A 84 27.61 -2.51 -9.34
C ARG A 84 28.81 -3.13 -8.63
N ASP A 85 30.01 -2.58 -8.84
CA ASP A 85 31.16 -2.91 -8.00
C ASP A 85 31.00 -2.32 -6.58
N LEU A 86 31.91 -2.69 -5.67
CA LEU A 86 31.92 -2.22 -4.28
C LEU A 86 32.17 -0.70 -4.15
N SER A 87 32.50 -0.01 -5.25
CA SER A 87 32.66 1.45 -5.33
C SER A 87 31.46 2.15 -5.98
N GLY A 88 30.41 1.40 -6.35
CA GLY A 88 29.17 1.94 -6.91
C GLY A 88 29.24 2.27 -8.40
N ASN A 89 30.29 1.87 -9.12
CA ASN A 89 30.41 2.12 -10.55
C ASN A 89 29.68 1.03 -11.37
N ARG A 90 29.17 1.44 -12.54
CA ARG A 90 28.57 0.53 -13.50
C ARG A 90 29.67 -0.25 -14.22
N LEU A 91 29.61 -1.57 -14.18
CA LEU A 91 30.43 -2.42 -15.04
C LEU A 91 29.77 -2.45 -16.43
N GLU A 92 30.46 -1.91 -17.44
CA GLU A 92 30.10 -2.10 -18.86
C GLU A 92 30.64 -3.44 -19.39
#